data_AF-A0A926ZQ67-F1
#
_entry.id   AF-A0A926ZQ67-F1
#
_cell.length_a   1.000
_cell.length_b   1.000
_cell.length_c   1.000
_cell.angle_alpha   90.00
_cell.angle_beta   90.00
_cell.angle_gamma   90.00
#
_symmetry.space_group_name_H-M   'P 1'
#
loop_
_entity.id
_entity.type
_entity.pdbx_description
1 polymer ?
#
loop_
_entity_poly.entity_id
_entity_poly.type
_entity_poly.pdbx_seq_one_letter_code
_entity_poly.pdbx_strand_id
1 'polypeptide(L)'
;MKNPFLGLDDEQCEKLITKDGLKRFLETTFGLTFGSYQDWMEQVDIPRRSRNQIQRQPYLFEFTGGRFTGSLRADLKDIKSSSQNWSKGHPAFEYLFGEPQFAKDEVIYMGAFPTHAPTNSQSKVLKHTQSEPITAVQGPPGSGKTTLILHVIAQQVVRRALSLIETGQDINNLTVVSSANDKAVKNVIEKLDEIFQDELFYLKGGNKDNIESANGAIAQLRQAINFLHKNSFNEYLNNLLKQKIKQIKDELLTEESRYLELREQ
;
A
#
# COMPACT_ATOMS: atom_id res chain seq x y z
N MET A 1 -1.08 9.22 29.72
CA MET A 1 -1.10 10.58 29.13
C MET A 1 -2.41 10.70 28.36
N LYS A 2 -3.25 11.72 28.55
CA LYS A 2 -4.56 11.76 27.86
C LYS A 2 -4.40 11.88 26.35
N ASN A 3 -5.07 11.03 25.58
CA ASN A 3 -5.14 11.14 24.13
C ASN A 3 -5.90 12.44 23.77
N PRO A 4 -5.28 13.41 23.08
CA PRO A 4 -5.87 14.73 22.84
C PRO A 4 -7.08 14.69 21.90
N PHE A 5 -7.33 13.58 21.19
CA PHE A 5 -8.45 13.44 20.27
C PHE A 5 -9.69 12.80 20.90
N LEU A 6 -9.50 11.88 21.86
CA LEU A 6 -10.58 11.11 22.51
C LEU A 6 -10.83 11.52 23.97
N GLY A 7 -9.91 12.27 24.58
CA GLY A 7 -9.96 12.59 26.01
C GLY A 7 -9.76 11.40 26.94
N LEU A 8 -9.49 10.21 26.38
CA LEU A 8 -9.30 8.95 27.10
C LEU A 8 -7.88 8.80 27.62
N ASP A 9 -7.74 8.15 28.78
CA ASP A 9 -6.45 7.71 29.30
C ASP A 9 -5.98 6.37 28.69
N ASP A 10 -4.76 5.97 29.02
CA ASP A 10 -4.11 4.79 28.44
C ASP A 10 -4.85 3.48 28.81
N GLU A 11 -5.45 3.42 30.01
CA GLU A 11 -6.21 2.27 30.50
C GLU A 11 -7.58 2.17 29.82
N GLN A 12 -8.18 3.30 29.47
CA GLN A 12 -9.40 3.38 28.68
C GLN A 12 -9.16 3.03 27.20
N CYS A 13 -8.00 3.38 26.65
CA CYS A 13 -7.61 3.01 25.29
C CYS A 13 -7.46 1.48 25.14
N GLU A 14 -6.89 0.79 26.13
CA GLU A 14 -6.77 -0.68 26.14
C GLU A 14 -8.13 -1.40 26.27
N LYS A 15 -9.14 -0.72 26.84
CA LYS A 15 -10.51 -1.24 26.98
C LYS A 15 -11.41 -0.96 25.79
N LEU A 16 -10.95 -0.22 24.77
CA LEU A 16 -11.72 -0.01 23.54
C LEU A 16 -11.96 -1.36 22.86
N ILE A 17 -13.23 -1.76 22.83
CA ILE A 17 -13.66 -3.07 22.32
C ILE A 17 -13.55 -3.06 20.79
N THR A 18 -12.35 -3.34 20.27
CA THR A 18 -12.08 -3.46 18.84
C THR A 18 -12.54 -4.81 18.27
N LYS A 19 -12.79 -5.81 19.13
CA LYS A 19 -13.20 -7.16 18.74
C LYS A 19 -14.63 -7.27 18.21
N ASP A 20 -15.48 -6.29 18.49
CA ASP A 20 -16.91 -6.33 18.13
C ASP A 20 -17.23 -5.57 16.82
N GLY A 21 -16.19 -5.17 16.08
CA GLY A 21 -16.31 -4.54 14.76
C GLY A 21 -16.37 -3.01 14.78
N LEU A 22 -16.08 -2.43 13.61
CA LEU A 22 -15.93 -0.98 13.41
C LEU A 22 -17.15 -0.17 13.89
N LYS A 23 -18.36 -0.70 13.69
CA LYS A 23 -19.60 -0.03 14.14
C LYS A 23 -19.59 0.21 15.65
N ARG A 24 -19.44 -0.86 16.44
CA ARG A 24 -19.47 -0.76 17.91
C ARG A 24 -18.32 0.09 18.44
N PHE A 25 -17.15 0.03 17.79
CA PHE A 25 -16.03 0.92 18.08
C PHE A 25 -16.43 2.39 17.90
N LEU A 26 -16.98 2.77 16.74
CA LEU A 26 -17.37 4.15 16.46
C LEU A 26 -18.50 4.62 17.38
N GLU A 27 -19.48 3.76 17.66
CA GLU A 27 -20.57 4.11 18.58
C GLU A 27 -20.08 4.35 20.01
N THR A 28 -19.17 3.50 20.49
CA THR A 28 -18.61 3.62 21.85
C THR A 28 -17.65 4.80 21.96
N THR A 29 -16.83 5.01 20.93
CA THR A 29 -15.77 6.03 20.93
C THR A 29 -16.34 7.44 20.81
N PHE A 30 -17.40 7.62 20.02
CA PHE A 30 -17.99 8.93 19.76
C PHE A 30 -19.33 9.13 20.50
N GLY A 31 -19.85 8.12 21.20
CA GLY A 31 -21.13 8.19 21.90
C GLY A 31 -22.33 8.38 20.98
N LEU A 32 -22.21 7.99 19.70
CA LEU A 32 -23.19 8.21 18.65
C LEU A 32 -23.67 6.87 18.10
N THR A 33 -24.96 6.58 18.14
CA THR A 33 -25.56 5.42 17.46
C THR A 33 -25.93 5.76 16.02
N PHE A 34 -25.66 4.87 15.07
CA PHE A 34 -25.91 5.15 13.65
C PHE A 34 -26.42 3.93 12.87
N GLY A 35 -27.24 4.19 11.85
CA GLY A 35 -27.78 3.17 10.96
C GLY A 35 -26.76 2.75 9.89
N SER A 36 -26.13 3.75 9.27
CA SER A 36 -25.10 3.59 8.24
C SER A 36 -23.83 4.39 8.55
N TYR A 37 -22.71 4.04 7.91
CA TYR A 37 -21.48 4.82 8.03
C TYR A 37 -21.64 6.26 7.51
N GLN A 38 -22.52 6.48 6.53
CA GLN A 38 -22.82 7.80 6.02
C GLN A 38 -23.57 8.64 7.07
N ASP A 39 -24.56 8.05 7.75
CA ASP A 39 -25.28 8.71 8.85
C ASP A 39 -24.33 9.11 9.97
N TRP A 40 -23.32 8.28 10.23
CA TRP A 40 -22.30 8.57 11.23
C TRP A 40 -21.43 9.76 10.80
N MET A 41 -20.92 9.76 9.56
CA MET A 41 -20.09 10.85 9.03
C MET A 41 -20.80 12.20 9.05
N GLU A 42 -22.13 12.22 8.88
CA GLU A 42 -22.95 13.43 8.95
C GLU A 42 -23.17 13.93 10.39
N GLN A 43 -23.15 13.03 11.38
CA GLN A 43 -23.35 13.37 12.80
C GLN A 43 -22.07 13.74 13.54
N VAL A 44 -20.91 13.28 13.05
CA VAL A 44 -19.63 13.55 13.71
C VAL A 44 -19.18 14.97 13.35
N ASP A 45 -19.21 15.84 14.36
CA ASP A 45 -18.64 17.18 14.23
C ASP A 45 -17.11 17.08 14.30
N ILE A 46 -16.47 16.89 13.13
CA ILE A 46 -15.02 16.89 13.01
C ILE A 46 -14.54 18.32 13.22
N PRO A 47 -13.78 18.64 14.29
CA PRO A 47 -13.37 20.00 14.57
C PRO A 47 -12.60 20.57 13.38
N ARG A 48 -13.18 21.56 12.69
CA ARG A 48 -12.54 22.28 11.58
C ARG A 48 -11.43 23.23 12.07
N ARG A 49 -10.53 22.74 12.94
CA ARG A 49 -9.42 23.54 13.48
C ARG A 49 -8.16 23.34 12.65
N SER A 50 -7.97 24.27 11.71
CA SER A 50 -6.79 24.50 10.87
C SER A 50 -6.27 23.32 10.04
N ARG A 51 -5.97 23.56 8.76
CA ARG A 51 -5.35 22.59 7.84
C ARG A 51 -4.01 22.01 8.35
N ASN A 52 -3.43 22.57 9.41
CA ASN A 52 -2.10 22.25 9.91
C ASN A 52 -2.10 21.27 11.09
N GLN A 53 -3.27 20.81 11.56
CA GLN A 53 -3.39 19.92 12.73
C GLN A 53 -4.04 18.56 12.46
N ILE A 54 -4.21 18.18 11.18
CA ILE A 54 -4.60 16.81 10.84
C ILE A 54 -3.35 15.92 10.96
N GLN A 55 -3.11 15.38 12.15
CA GLN A 55 -2.15 14.29 12.32
C GLN A 55 -2.74 13.02 11.70
N ARG A 56 -2.20 12.60 10.55
CA ARG A 56 -2.50 11.28 9.97
C ARG A 56 -1.88 10.22 10.89
N GLN A 57 -2.61 9.77 11.90
CA GLN A 57 -2.17 8.65 12.73
C GLN A 57 -2.55 7.34 12.04
N PRO A 58 -1.59 6.41 11.85
CA PRO A 58 -1.90 5.09 11.34
C PRO A 58 -2.68 4.31 12.39
N TYR A 59 -3.92 3.94 12.06
CA TYR A 59 -4.71 3.03 12.87
C TYR A 59 -4.51 1.60 12.36
N LEU A 60 -3.92 0.74 13.20
CA LEU A 60 -3.80 -0.69 12.92
C LEU A 60 -5.07 -1.39 13.43
N PHE A 61 -5.86 -1.96 12.52
CA PHE A 61 -7.05 -2.73 12.87
C PHE A 61 -6.74 -4.22 12.85
N GLU A 62 -7.07 -4.94 13.93
CA GLU A 62 -7.01 -6.40 13.98
C GLU A 62 -8.32 -6.97 13.41
N PHE A 63 -8.28 -7.53 12.20
CA PHE A 63 -9.42 -8.20 11.59
C PHE A 63 -9.32 -9.73 11.82
N THR A 64 -10.13 -10.24 12.73
CA THR A 64 -10.27 -11.69 13.00
C THR A 64 -11.31 -12.31 12.06
N GLY A 65 -11.07 -12.23 10.75
CA GLY A 65 -11.90 -12.90 9.75
C GLY A 65 -11.91 -14.41 9.92
N GLY A 66 -13.09 -15.04 9.79
CA GLY A 66 -13.26 -16.50 9.83
C GLY A 66 -12.50 -17.24 8.72
N ARG A 67 -12.32 -18.56 8.88
CA ARG A 67 -11.55 -19.41 7.94
C ARG A 67 -12.07 -19.28 6.50
N PHE A 68 -11.18 -18.85 5.61
CA PHE A 68 -11.39 -18.39 4.24
C PHE A 68 -12.11 -19.34 3.25
N THR A 69 -12.33 -20.61 3.57
CA THR A 69 -12.69 -21.61 2.55
C THR A 69 -14.17 -22.02 2.53
N GLY A 70 -14.88 -21.94 3.67
CA GLY A 70 -16.31 -22.26 3.74
C GLY A 70 -17.21 -21.08 3.35
N SER A 71 -16.83 -19.89 3.79
CA SER A 71 -17.62 -18.66 3.60
C SER A 71 -17.53 -18.12 2.18
N LEU A 72 -16.43 -18.31 1.45
CA LEU A 72 -16.23 -17.70 0.13
C LEU A 72 -17.34 -18.03 -0.87
N ARG A 73 -17.92 -19.24 -0.83
CA ARG A 73 -19.02 -19.62 -1.72
C ARG A 73 -20.35 -18.98 -1.31
N ALA A 74 -20.57 -18.75 -0.02
CA ALA A 74 -21.70 -18.00 0.50
C ALA A 74 -21.51 -16.50 0.23
N ASP A 75 -20.32 -15.97 0.52
CA ASP A 75 -19.91 -14.58 0.24
C ASP A 75 -20.04 -14.25 -1.26
N LEU A 76 -19.64 -15.15 -2.17
CA LEU A 76 -19.82 -14.96 -3.62
C LEU A 76 -21.30 -15.00 -4.04
N LYS A 77 -22.14 -15.78 -3.36
CA LYS A 77 -23.60 -15.78 -3.60
C LYS A 77 -24.22 -14.50 -3.07
N ASP A 78 -23.79 -14.04 -1.91
CA ASP A 78 -24.25 -12.81 -1.27
C ASP A 78 -23.81 -11.60 -2.08
N ILE A 79 -22.56 -11.55 -2.58
CA ILE A 79 -22.06 -10.54 -3.53
C ILE A 79 -22.89 -10.49 -4.81
N LYS A 80 -23.30 -11.65 -5.35
CA LYS A 80 -24.16 -11.70 -6.54
C LYS A 80 -25.60 -11.28 -6.26
N SER A 81 -26.07 -11.44 -5.02
CA SER A 81 -27.46 -11.16 -4.63
C SER A 81 -27.67 -9.79 -3.98
N SER A 82 -26.60 -9.19 -3.42
CA SER A 82 -26.62 -7.91 -2.75
C SER A 82 -26.22 -6.80 -3.72
N SER A 83 -26.96 -5.70 -3.68
CA SER A 83 -26.74 -4.47 -4.43
C SER A 83 -25.54 -3.69 -3.88
N GLN A 84 -24.39 -4.33 -3.67
CA GLN A 84 -23.16 -3.57 -3.48
C GLN A 84 -22.89 -2.84 -4.80
N ASN A 85 -23.12 -1.53 -4.80
CA ASN A 85 -22.86 -0.63 -5.93
C ASN A 85 -21.34 -0.52 -6.13
N TRP A 86 -20.69 -1.57 -6.60
CA TRP A 86 -19.33 -1.47 -7.10
C TRP A 86 -19.41 -0.84 -8.48
N SER A 87 -18.99 0.42 -8.56
CA SER A 87 -18.87 1.11 -9.84
C SER A 87 -17.78 0.45 -10.69
N LYS A 88 -17.92 0.56 -12.02
CA LYS A 88 -16.84 0.25 -12.96
C LYS A 88 -15.54 0.93 -12.53
N GLY A 89 -14.43 0.20 -12.57
CA GLY A 89 -13.12 0.61 -12.06
C GLY A 89 -12.79 0.13 -10.64
N HIS A 90 -13.77 -0.35 -9.86
CA HIS A 90 -13.48 -0.94 -8.55
C HIS A 90 -12.78 -2.31 -8.72
N PRO A 91 -11.66 -2.62 -8.03
CA PRO A 91 -10.94 -3.88 -8.22
C PRO A 91 -11.83 -5.12 -8.09
N ALA A 92 -12.69 -5.20 -7.06
CA ALA A 92 -13.57 -6.36 -6.92
C ALA A 92 -14.57 -6.51 -8.09
N PHE A 93 -15.04 -5.39 -8.66
CA PHE A 93 -15.90 -5.41 -9.84
C PHE A 93 -15.12 -5.88 -11.06
N GLU A 94 -13.95 -5.29 -11.32
CA GLU A 94 -13.10 -5.65 -12.46
C GLU A 94 -12.60 -7.10 -12.38
N TYR A 95 -12.39 -7.64 -11.17
CA TYR A 95 -12.00 -9.04 -10.98
C TYR A 95 -13.12 -10.03 -11.36
N LEU A 96 -14.35 -9.73 -10.95
CA LEU A 96 -15.48 -10.64 -11.07
C LEU A 96 -16.24 -10.46 -12.39
N PHE A 97 -16.26 -9.25 -12.94
CA PHE A 97 -17.12 -8.84 -14.05
C PHE A 97 -16.40 -8.00 -15.12
N GLY A 98 -15.16 -7.57 -14.88
CA GLY A 98 -14.40 -6.76 -15.81
C GLY A 98 -13.93 -7.53 -17.04
N GLU A 99 -13.70 -6.81 -18.13
CA GLU A 99 -13.06 -7.35 -19.34
C GLU A 99 -11.58 -6.98 -19.33
N PRO A 100 -10.65 -7.97 -19.38
CA PRO A 100 -9.23 -7.71 -19.32
C PRO A 100 -8.79 -6.87 -20.52
N GLN A 101 -8.10 -5.76 -20.25
CA GLN A 101 -7.52 -4.90 -21.27
C GLN A 101 -6.09 -5.35 -21.60
N PHE A 102 -5.62 -5.04 -22.81
CA PHE A 102 -4.22 -5.28 -23.15
C PHE A 102 -3.32 -4.18 -22.58
N ALA A 103 -2.07 -4.54 -22.29
CA ALA A 103 -1.07 -3.57 -21.87
C ALA A 103 -0.86 -2.55 -23.00
N LYS A 104 -0.92 -1.25 -22.66
CA LYS A 104 -0.61 -0.18 -23.60
C LYS A 104 0.91 -0.09 -23.78
N ASP A 105 1.37 -0.12 -25.02
CA ASP A 105 2.81 -0.11 -25.32
C ASP A 105 3.51 1.19 -24.90
N GLU A 106 2.76 2.30 -24.88
CA GLU A 106 3.23 3.66 -24.55
C GLU A 106 3.47 3.91 -23.05
N VAL A 107 3.12 2.98 -22.17
CA VAL A 107 3.26 3.20 -20.73
C VAL A 107 4.71 2.93 -20.31
N ILE A 108 5.33 3.93 -19.66
CA ILE A 108 6.72 3.87 -19.18
C ILE A 108 6.72 3.49 -17.70
N TYR A 109 7.57 2.56 -17.29
CA TYR A 109 7.86 2.34 -15.88
C TYR A 109 9.23 2.94 -15.54
N MET A 110 9.30 3.64 -14.41
CA MET A 110 10.46 4.43 -13.98
C MET A 110 11.19 3.80 -12.78
N GLY A 111 10.57 2.80 -12.15
CA GLY A 111 11.11 2.09 -11.00
C GLY A 111 11.39 0.64 -11.34
N ALA A 112 12.62 0.21 -11.09
CA ALA A 112 13.02 -1.18 -11.10
C ALA A 112 13.82 -1.47 -9.84
N PHE A 113 13.56 -2.62 -9.22
CA PHE A 113 14.34 -3.11 -8.10
C PHE A 113 15.80 -3.36 -8.53
N PRO A 114 16.82 -3.02 -7.71
CA PRO A 114 18.24 -3.09 -8.09
C PRO A 114 18.76 -4.53 -8.11
N THR A 115 18.21 -5.34 -9.02
CA THR A 115 18.60 -6.73 -9.27
C THR A 115 18.77 -6.92 -10.78
N HIS A 116 18.12 -7.91 -11.39
CA HIS A 116 18.14 -8.09 -12.82
C HIS A 116 17.13 -7.16 -13.51
N ALA A 117 17.45 -6.70 -14.71
CA ALA A 117 16.50 -5.95 -15.52
C ALA A 117 15.25 -6.82 -15.81
N PRO A 118 14.04 -6.24 -15.79
CA PRO A 118 12.84 -6.97 -16.18
C PRO A 118 12.97 -7.53 -17.59
N THR A 119 12.59 -8.81 -17.77
CA THR A 119 12.42 -9.40 -19.10
C THR A 119 11.26 -8.74 -19.85
N ASN A 120 11.19 -8.86 -21.18
CA ASN A 120 10.09 -8.32 -21.99
C ASN A 120 8.68 -8.67 -21.44
N SER A 121 8.49 -9.91 -20.97
CA SER A 121 7.22 -10.34 -20.38
C SER A 121 6.95 -9.66 -19.03
N GLN A 122 7.97 -9.49 -18.18
CA GLN A 122 7.84 -8.76 -16.92
C GLN A 122 7.61 -7.27 -17.16
N SER A 123 8.28 -6.66 -18.15
CA SER A 123 8.06 -5.28 -18.56
C SER A 123 6.61 -5.06 -19.02
N LYS A 124 6.03 -5.97 -19.81
CA LYS A 124 4.61 -5.90 -20.19
C LYS A 124 3.68 -5.88 -18.98
N VAL A 125 3.98 -6.71 -17.97
CA VAL A 125 3.22 -6.71 -16.72
C VAL A 125 3.39 -5.37 -15.98
N LEU A 126 4.63 -4.87 -15.84
CA LEU A 126 4.88 -3.59 -15.18
C LEU A 126 4.13 -2.44 -15.85
N LYS A 127 4.10 -2.39 -17.19
CA LYS A 127 3.31 -1.43 -17.95
C LYS A 127 1.81 -1.57 -17.68
N HIS A 128 1.30 -2.80 -17.74
CA HIS A 128 -0.12 -3.09 -17.48
C HIS A 128 -0.57 -2.67 -16.08
N THR A 129 0.24 -2.94 -15.04
CA THR A 129 -0.09 -2.59 -13.65
C THR A 129 -0.22 -1.08 -13.38
N GLN A 130 0.21 -0.24 -14.32
CA GLN A 130 0.11 1.22 -14.17
C GLN A 130 -1.18 1.80 -14.73
N SER A 131 -1.81 1.15 -15.71
CA SER A 131 -3.08 1.60 -16.27
C SER A 131 -4.27 0.81 -15.75
N GLU A 132 -4.07 -0.47 -15.41
CA GLU A 132 -5.15 -1.37 -15.04
C GLU A 132 -5.24 -1.61 -13.53
N PRO A 133 -6.46 -1.62 -12.95
CA PRO A 133 -6.66 -1.86 -11.53
C PRO A 133 -6.32 -3.30 -11.13
N ILE A 134 -6.34 -4.24 -12.07
CA ILE A 134 -6.03 -5.66 -11.85
C ILE A 134 -5.12 -6.16 -12.95
N THR A 135 -4.10 -6.90 -12.55
CA THR A 135 -3.20 -7.58 -13.48
C THR A 135 -3.05 -9.04 -13.05
N ALA A 136 -3.58 -9.95 -13.86
CA ALA A 136 -3.38 -11.38 -13.68
C ALA A 136 -2.07 -11.81 -14.36
N VAL A 137 -1.20 -12.47 -13.61
CA VAL A 137 0.11 -12.91 -14.11
C VAL A 137 0.24 -14.41 -13.96
N GLN A 138 0.45 -15.10 -15.07
CA GLN A 138 0.79 -16.51 -15.08
C GLN A 138 2.25 -16.69 -15.49
N GLY A 139 3.00 -17.44 -14.72
CA GLY A 139 4.38 -17.76 -15.04
C GLY A 139 4.77 -19.14 -14.52
N PRO A 140 5.50 -19.96 -15.30
CA PRO A 140 5.97 -21.27 -14.87
C PRO A 140 6.87 -21.17 -13.62
N PRO A 141 7.14 -22.29 -12.93
CA PRO A 141 8.16 -22.31 -11.88
C PRO A 141 9.49 -21.73 -12.39
N GLY A 142 10.14 -20.87 -11.60
CA GLY A 142 11.40 -20.22 -11.98
C GLY A 142 11.28 -18.96 -12.86
N SER A 143 10.06 -18.55 -13.28
CA SER A 143 9.86 -17.39 -14.19
C SER A 143 10.10 -16.00 -13.57
N GLY A 144 10.76 -15.91 -12.40
CA GLY A 144 11.03 -14.62 -11.74
C GLY A 144 9.79 -13.89 -11.19
N LYS A 145 8.77 -14.61 -10.70
CA LYS A 145 7.57 -13.98 -10.10
C LYS A 145 7.90 -13.11 -8.88
N THR A 146 8.80 -13.57 -8.02
CA THR A 146 9.28 -12.77 -6.86
C THR A 146 9.98 -11.50 -7.34
N THR A 147 10.85 -11.60 -8.34
CA THR A 147 11.52 -10.45 -8.97
C THR A 147 10.53 -9.45 -9.54
N LEU A 148 9.49 -9.93 -10.23
CA LEU A 148 8.41 -9.09 -10.74
C LEU A 148 7.68 -8.32 -9.62
N ILE A 149 7.35 -8.99 -8.49
CA ILE A 149 6.74 -8.33 -7.32
C ILE A 149 7.65 -7.21 -6.79
N LEU A 150 8.96 -7.46 -6.70
CA LEU A 150 9.93 -6.45 -6.27
C LEU A 150 9.97 -5.25 -7.21
N HIS A 151 9.91 -5.47 -8.53
CA HIS A 151 9.80 -4.37 -9.50
C HIS A 151 8.50 -3.58 -9.35
N VAL A 152 7.36 -4.24 -9.08
CA VAL A 152 6.10 -3.54 -8.81
C VAL A 152 6.23 -2.66 -7.56
N ILE A 153 6.84 -3.17 -6.48
CA ILE A 153 7.11 -2.38 -5.26
C ILE A 153 8.00 -1.17 -5.58
N ALA A 154 9.10 -1.37 -6.32
CA ALA A 154 9.99 -0.30 -6.72
C ALA A 154 9.27 0.78 -7.55
N GLN A 155 8.42 0.36 -8.50
CA GLN A 155 7.60 1.27 -9.30
C GLN A 155 6.66 2.11 -8.42
N GLN A 156 6.05 1.54 -7.39
CA GLN A 156 5.19 2.29 -6.45
C GLN A 156 5.99 3.37 -5.70
N VAL A 157 7.16 3.00 -5.18
CA VAL A 157 8.05 3.93 -4.45
C VAL A 157 8.47 5.09 -5.35
N VAL A 158 8.93 4.78 -6.57
CA VAL A 158 9.35 5.80 -7.54
C VAL A 158 8.18 6.68 -7.96
N ARG A 159 7.00 6.11 -8.20
CA ARG A 159 5.79 6.87 -8.54
C ARG A 159 5.43 7.88 -7.46
N ARG A 160 5.48 7.47 -6.18
CA ARG A 160 5.26 8.39 -5.06
C ARG A 160 6.32 9.48 -4.98
N ALA A 161 7.60 9.11 -5.14
CA ALA A 161 8.70 10.07 -5.12
C ALA A 161 8.54 11.14 -6.22
N LEU A 162 8.24 10.73 -7.46
CA LEU A 162 8.01 11.64 -8.57
C LEU A 162 6.80 12.56 -8.33
N SER A 163 5.68 12.02 -7.82
CA SER A 163 4.51 12.84 -7.47
C SER A 163 4.85 13.90 -6.42
N LEU A 164 5.60 13.54 -5.38
CA LEU A 164 6.06 14.49 -4.35
C LEU A 164 7.00 15.57 -4.92
N ILE A 165 7.82 15.20 -5.89
CA ILE A 165 8.82 16.08 -6.50
C ILE A 165 8.19 17.07 -7.48
N GLU A 166 7.20 16.62 -8.25
CA GLU A 166 6.62 17.36 -9.38
C GLU A 166 5.39 18.16 -8.98
N THR A 167 4.49 17.55 -8.22
CA THR A 167 3.20 18.15 -7.86
C THR A 167 3.11 18.50 -6.38
N GLY A 168 4.09 18.07 -5.57
CA GLY A 168 4.04 18.20 -4.11
C GLY A 168 3.01 17.28 -3.45
N GLN A 169 2.38 16.37 -4.21
CA GLN A 169 1.35 15.49 -3.70
C GLN A 169 1.95 14.21 -3.13
N ASP A 170 1.59 13.92 -1.87
CA ASP A 170 1.92 12.65 -1.22
C ASP A 170 0.85 11.60 -1.51
N ILE A 171 1.07 10.81 -2.55
CA ILE A 171 0.17 9.72 -2.93
C ILE A 171 0.42 8.46 -2.10
N ASN A 172 -0.59 7.59 -2.01
CA ASN A 172 -0.49 6.34 -1.26
C ASN A 172 0.60 5.41 -1.86
N ASN A 173 1.45 4.86 -1.00
CA ASN A 173 2.49 3.89 -1.34
C ASN A 173 2.39 2.60 -0.49
N LEU A 174 1.28 2.40 0.20
CA LEU A 174 0.99 1.16 0.90
C LEU A 174 0.88 0.02 -0.12
N THR A 175 1.78 -0.95 0.01
CA THR A 175 1.77 -2.17 -0.79
C THR A 175 1.63 -3.36 0.15
N VAL A 176 0.57 -4.15 -0.03
CA VAL A 176 0.34 -5.37 0.74
C VAL A 176 0.76 -6.55 -0.13
N VAL A 177 1.74 -7.31 0.35
CA VAL A 177 2.18 -8.56 -0.28
C VAL A 177 1.64 -9.72 0.54
N SER A 178 0.75 -10.51 -0.06
CA SER A 178 0.14 -11.68 0.57
C SER A 178 0.30 -12.92 -0.29
N SER A 179 0.30 -14.09 0.35
CA SER A 179 0.35 -15.39 -0.31
C SER A 179 -0.42 -16.41 0.50
N ALA A 180 -0.95 -17.44 -0.16
CA ALA A 180 -1.54 -18.59 0.52
C ALA A 180 -0.49 -19.42 1.30
N ASN A 181 0.79 -19.29 0.93
CA ASN A 181 1.92 -19.90 1.64
C ASN A 181 2.97 -18.84 1.97
N ASP A 182 3.36 -18.78 3.23
CA ASP A 182 4.35 -17.84 3.79
C ASP A 182 5.68 -17.84 3.03
N LYS A 183 6.07 -18.94 2.38
CA LYS A 183 7.34 -19.05 1.64
C LYS A 183 7.50 -17.95 0.59
N ALA A 184 6.43 -17.61 -0.14
CA ALA A 184 6.53 -16.58 -1.18
C ALA A 184 6.77 -15.19 -0.59
N VAL A 185 6.15 -14.89 0.56
CA VAL A 185 6.35 -13.62 1.28
C VAL A 185 7.74 -13.57 1.89
N LYS A 186 8.22 -14.67 2.48
CA LYS A 186 9.60 -14.79 3.01
C LYS A 186 10.65 -14.52 1.93
N ASN A 187 10.50 -15.08 0.74
CA ASN A 187 11.42 -14.81 -0.37
C ASN A 187 11.46 -13.32 -0.77
N VAL A 188 10.34 -12.61 -0.70
CA VAL A 188 10.31 -11.16 -0.96
C VAL A 188 11.04 -10.42 0.16
N ILE A 189 10.76 -10.77 1.41
CA ILE A 189 11.42 -10.19 2.60
C ILE A 189 12.93 -10.38 2.54
N GLU A 190 13.42 -11.59 2.25
CA GLU A 190 14.86 -11.89 2.14
C GLU A 190 15.53 -10.97 1.11
N LYS A 191 14.88 -10.71 -0.04
CA LYS A 191 15.39 -9.79 -1.07
C LYS A 191 15.32 -8.32 -0.67
N LEU A 192 14.36 -7.93 0.14
CA LEU A 192 14.33 -6.58 0.71
C LEU A 192 15.44 -6.41 1.75
N ASP A 193 15.62 -7.38 2.64
CA ASP A 193 16.65 -7.38 3.67
C ASP A 193 18.07 -7.39 3.06
N GLU A 194 18.28 -8.03 1.90
CA GLU A 194 19.57 -8.01 1.19
C GLU A 194 20.00 -6.58 0.78
N ILE A 195 19.05 -5.70 0.44
CA ILE A 195 19.31 -4.37 -0.13
C ILE A 195 19.17 -3.27 0.92
N PHE A 196 18.16 -3.38 1.79
CA PHE A 196 17.72 -2.34 2.71
C PHE A 196 17.99 -2.74 4.16
N GLN A 197 19.17 -3.29 4.43
CA GLN A 197 19.58 -3.69 5.77
C GLN A 197 19.35 -2.55 6.76
N ASP A 198 18.68 -2.87 7.87
CA ASP A 198 18.33 -1.91 8.94
C ASP A 198 17.39 -0.77 8.53
N GLU A 199 16.81 -0.79 7.33
CA GLU A 199 15.81 0.19 6.92
C GLU A 199 14.40 -0.24 7.29
N LEU A 200 13.59 0.74 7.70
CA LEU A 200 12.20 0.57 8.12
C LEU A 200 11.27 0.51 6.89
N PHE A 201 11.59 -0.38 5.96
CA PHE A 201 10.97 -0.41 4.63
C PHE A 201 9.65 -1.20 4.60
N TYR A 202 9.52 -2.23 5.42
CA TYR A 202 8.35 -3.10 5.46
C TYR A 202 7.98 -3.49 6.90
N LEU A 203 6.77 -4.02 7.07
CA LEU A 203 6.29 -4.60 8.34
C LEU A 203 5.80 -6.03 8.09
N LYS A 204 6.17 -6.96 8.97
CA LYS A 204 5.73 -8.36 8.89
C LYS A 204 4.33 -8.50 9.49
N GLY A 205 3.34 -8.82 8.65
CA GLY A 205 2.01 -9.21 9.11
C GLY A 205 1.91 -10.70 9.46
N GLY A 206 0.72 -11.12 9.92
CA GLY A 206 0.37 -12.53 10.08
C GLY A 206 0.21 -12.95 11.54
N ASN A 207 0.84 -14.07 11.90
CA ASN A 207 0.67 -14.65 13.23
C ASN A 207 1.32 -13.81 14.34
N LYS A 208 0.98 -14.16 15.59
CA LYS A 208 1.49 -13.49 16.79
C LYS A 208 3.03 -13.42 16.83
N ASP A 209 3.71 -14.48 16.40
CA ASP A 209 5.18 -14.52 16.39
C ASP A 209 5.79 -13.49 15.43
N ASN A 210 5.23 -13.32 14.23
CA ASN A 210 5.68 -12.28 13.29
C ASN A 210 5.47 -10.86 13.82
N ILE A 211 4.47 -10.67 14.69
CA ILE A 211 4.11 -9.37 15.24
C ILE A 211 4.93 -9.05 16.50
N GLU A 212 5.03 -10.00 17.43
CA GLU A 212 5.53 -9.78 18.79
C GLU A 212 6.98 -10.24 19.02
N SER A 213 7.59 -10.98 18.10
CA SER A 213 9.00 -11.37 18.24
C SER A 213 9.92 -10.15 18.31
N ALA A 214 11.15 -10.37 18.80
CA ALA A 214 12.14 -9.29 18.98
C ALA A 214 12.43 -8.50 17.70
N ASN A 215 12.28 -9.12 16.53
CA ASN A 215 12.43 -8.50 15.21
C ASN A 215 11.10 -8.45 14.43
N GLY A 216 9.98 -8.52 15.15
CA GLY A 216 8.63 -8.47 14.61
C GLY A 216 8.14 -7.05 14.32
N ALA A 217 6.90 -6.94 13.83
CA ALA A 217 6.32 -5.66 13.44
C ALA A 217 6.29 -4.61 14.57
N ILE A 218 6.02 -5.01 15.81
CA ILE A 218 5.98 -4.07 16.94
C ILE A 218 7.37 -3.47 17.19
N ALA A 219 8.42 -4.28 17.14
CA ALA A 219 9.79 -3.82 17.34
C ALA A 219 10.22 -2.84 16.23
N GLN A 220 9.92 -3.17 14.97
CA GLN A 220 10.18 -2.31 13.81
C GLN A 220 9.41 -0.97 13.91
N LEU A 221 8.12 -0.99 14.30
CA LEU A 221 7.35 0.24 14.50
C LEU A 221 7.93 1.12 15.60
N ARG A 222 8.36 0.54 16.72
CA ARG A 222 9.03 1.28 17.80
C ARG A 222 10.35 1.89 17.32
N GLN A 223 11.14 1.15 16.53
CA GLN A 223 12.35 1.67 15.90
C GLN A 223 12.05 2.83 14.96
N ALA A 224 10.97 2.76 14.17
CA ALA A 224 10.52 3.85 13.30
C ALA A 224 10.10 5.11 14.05
N ILE A 225 9.29 4.96 15.09
CA ILE A 225 8.90 6.09 15.94
C ILE A 225 10.15 6.73 16.58
N ASN A 226 11.05 5.92 17.12
CA ASN A 226 12.30 6.39 17.70
C ASN A 226 13.19 7.11 16.68
N PHE A 227 13.29 6.59 15.46
CA PHE A 227 14.01 7.24 14.37
C PHE A 227 13.41 8.61 14.05
N LEU A 228 12.08 8.71 13.92
CA LEU A 228 11.38 9.98 13.63
C LEU A 228 11.49 10.99 14.79
N HIS A 229 11.60 10.54 16.03
CA HIS A 229 11.79 11.43 17.18
C HIS A 229 13.24 11.96 17.28
N LYS A 230 14.23 11.16 16.88
CA LYS A 230 15.65 11.51 16.99
C LYS A 230 16.17 12.31 15.79
N ASN A 231 15.56 12.14 14.63
CA ASN A 231 16.02 12.74 13.39
C ASN A 231 15.05 13.85 12.96
N SER A 232 15.61 14.98 12.52
CA SER A 232 14.85 16.04 11.88
C SER A 232 14.94 15.90 10.36
N PHE A 233 13.96 16.50 9.68
CA PHE A 233 13.97 16.54 8.22
C PHE A 233 15.17 17.33 7.71
N ASN A 234 16.00 16.71 6.87
CA ASN A 234 17.15 17.34 6.24
C ASN A 234 16.74 17.93 4.88
N GLU A 235 16.39 19.22 4.89
CA GLU A 235 15.93 19.94 3.69
C GLU A 235 16.99 19.98 2.58
N TYR A 236 18.27 20.18 2.94
CA TYR A 236 19.37 20.21 1.98
C TYR A 236 19.51 18.87 1.25
N LEU A 237 19.58 17.76 1.99
CA LEU A 237 19.68 16.42 1.43
C LEU A 237 18.45 16.09 0.57
N ASN A 238 17.26 16.44 1.05
CA ASN A 238 16.04 16.26 0.28
C ASN A 238 16.11 17.02 -1.05
N ASN A 239 16.47 18.31 -1.06
CA ASN A 239 16.57 19.10 -2.29
C ASN A 239 17.61 18.53 -3.27
N LEU A 240 18.76 18.08 -2.76
CA LEU A 240 19.78 17.40 -3.56
C LEU A 240 19.24 16.12 -4.21
N LEU A 241 18.53 15.28 -3.44
CA LEU A 241 17.94 14.05 -3.96
C LEU A 241 16.84 14.32 -4.98
N LYS A 242 15.99 15.35 -4.76
CA LYS A 242 14.98 15.76 -5.73
C LYS A 242 15.61 16.12 -7.08
N GLN A 243 16.72 16.88 -7.07
CA GLN A 243 17.42 17.24 -8.30
C GLN A 243 17.99 16.03 -9.02
N LYS A 244 18.66 15.12 -8.29
CA LYS A 244 19.20 13.88 -8.87
C LYS A 244 18.12 13.00 -9.49
N ILE A 245 16.98 12.83 -8.81
CA ILE A 245 15.87 12.02 -9.32
C ILE A 245 15.27 12.66 -10.59
N LYS A 246 15.10 13.99 -10.63
CA LYS A 246 14.64 14.70 -11.83
C LYS A 246 15.60 14.48 -13.01
N GLN A 247 16.90 14.64 -12.77
CA GLN A 247 17.90 14.44 -13.81
C GLN A 247 17.82 13.03 -14.40
N ILE A 248 17.79 11.99 -13.56
CA ILE A 248 17.67 10.60 -14.02
C ILE A 248 16.38 10.38 -14.82
N LYS A 249 15.26 10.96 -14.37
CA LYS A 249 13.99 10.87 -15.10
C LYS A 249 14.09 11.50 -16.49
N ASP A 250 14.66 12.71 -16.59
CA ASP A 250 14.76 13.44 -17.86
C ASP A 250 15.71 12.72 -18.84
N GLU A 251 16.79 12.12 -18.34
CA GLU A 251 17.68 11.25 -19.11
C GLU A 251 16.92 10.03 -19.68
N LEU A 252 16.13 9.34 -18.86
CA LEU A 252 15.33 8.17 -19.29
C LEU A 252 14.28 8.55 -20.34
N LEU A 253 13.57 9.67 -20.17
CA LEU A 253 12.58 10.16 -21.15
C LEU A 253 13.22 10.53 -22.49
N THR A 254 14.42 11.10 -22.45
CA THR A 254 15.17 11.44 -23.66
C THR A 254 15.60 10.18 -24.41
N GLU A 255 16.11 9.18 -23.68
CA GLU A 255 16.50 7.90 -24.26
C GLU A 255 15.30 7.18 -24.90
N GLU A 256 14.14 7.16 -24.24
CA GLU A 256 12.93 6.57 -24.78
C GLU A 256 12.43 7.26 -26.04
N SER A 257 12.43 8.60 -26.07
CA SER A 257 12.04 9.37 -27.25
C SER A 257 12.92 9.00 -28.45
N ARG A 258 14.23 8.85 -28.24
CA ARG A 258 15.18 8.41 -29.27
C ARG A 258 14.90 6.98 -29.76
N TYR A 259 14.53 6.06 -28.86
CA TYR A 259 14.16 4.70 -29.25
C TYR A 259 12.86 4.64 -30.05
N LEU A 260 11.88 5.50 -29.75
CA LEU A 260 10.63 5.59 -30.51
C LEU A 260 10.88 6.09 -31.93
N GLU A 261 11.69 7.14 -32.10
CA GLU A 261 12.06 7.65 -33.43
C GLU A 261 12.75 6.59 -34.29
N LEU A 262 13.59 5.73 -33.70
CA LEU A 262 14.26 4.63 -34.40
C LEU A 262 13.32 3.47 -34.76
N ARG A 263 12.16 3.33 -34.10
CA ARG A 263 11.16 2.30 -34.43
C ARG A 263 10.25 2.70 -35.59
N GLU A 264 10.14 3.99 -35.88
CA GLU A 264 9.30 4.53 -36.95
C GLU A 264 10.03 4.59 -38.30
N GLN A 265 11.34 4.33 -38.34
CA GLN A 265 12.19 4.22 -39.54
C GLN A 265 12.30 2.78 -40.03
#